data_AF-A0AAV5SFA7-F1
#
_entry.id   AF-A0AAV5SFA7-F1
#
_cell.length_a   1.000
_cell.length_b   1.000
_cell.length_c   1.000
_cell.angle_alpha   90.00
_cell.angle_beta   90.00
_cell.angle_gamma   90.00
#
_symmetry.space_group_name_H-M   'P 1'
#
loop_
_entity.id
_entity.type
_entity.pdbx_description
1 polymer ?
#
loop_
_entity_poly.entity_id
_entity_poly.type
_entity_poly.pdbx_seq_one_letter_code
_entity_poly.pdbx_strand_id
1 'polypeptide(L)'
;FQCFQSVLKYNRRELQKFKRGAQIESYSISKSYQCRENIAIMQVLNRIAGPVAQSCIPCLLFYAFYGNVPASAGLNLLRFICVALYDVSILNVMTCFLRCEPKFRKSIREYKQIDLLFAKLRLFETDDRIIKIAPHETNTYFDMLSRDLG
;
A
#
# COMPACT_ATOMS: atom_id res chain seq x y z
N PHE A 1 14.69 -2.39 -2.44
CA PHE A 1 13.93 -3.22 -3.41
C PHE A 1 14.36 -4.69 -3.48
N GLN A 2 15.66 -5.01 -3.50
CA GLN A 2 16.13 -6.41 -3.63
C GLN A 2 15.67 -7.32 -2.47
N CYS A 3 15.81 -6.87 -1.21
CA CYS A 3 15.33 -7.62 -0.04
C CYS A 3 13.83 -7.94 -0.12
N PHE A 4 13.01 -6.94 -0.47
CA PHE A 4 11.56 -7.11 -0.65
C PHE A 4 11.23 -8.18 -1.72
N GLN A 5 11.89 -8.14 -2.87
CA GLN A 5 11.69 -9.13 -3.93
C GLN A 5 12.13 -10.54 -3.50
N SER A 6 13.23 -10.64 -2.76
CA SER A 6 13.73 -11.92 -2.22
C SER A 6 12.74 -12.54 -1.24
N VAL A 7 12.20 -11.76 -0.30
CA VAL A 7 11.20 -12.22 0.68
C VAL A 7 9.91 -12.65 -0.03
N LEU A 8 9.44 -11.89 -1.02
CA LEU A 8 8.24 -12.24 -1.77
C LEU A 8 8.42 -13.55 -2.55
N LYS A 9 9.59 -13.74 -3.19
CA LYS A 9 9.94 -14.98 -3.88
C LYS A 9 10.02 -16.16 -2.90
N TYR A 10 10.60 -15.96 -1.73
CA TYR A 10 10.68 -16.98 -0.69
C TYR A 10 9.29 -17.42 -0.21
N ASN A 11 8.44 -16.47 0.19
CA ASN A 11 7.08 -16.76 0.65
C ASN A 11 6.24 -17.48 -0.43
N ARG A 12 6.40 -17.10 -1.71
CA ARG A 12 5.73 -17.79 -2.82
C ARG A 12 6.22 -19.22 -2.99
N ARG A 13 7.53 -19.46 -2.86
CA ARG A 13 8.11 -20.81 -2.95
C ARG A 13 7.63 -21.69 -1.80
N GLU A 14 7.61 -21.17 -0.57
CA GLU A 14 7.06 -21.89 0.58
C GLU A 14 5.57 -22.22 0.38
N LEU A 15 4.78 -21.27 -0.13
CA LEU A 15 3.37 -21.51 -0.44
C LEU A 15 3.16 -22.59 -1.51
N GLN A 16 4.05 -22.66 -2.52
CA GLN A 16 4.01 -23.71 -3.53
C GLN A 16 4.34 -25.10 -2.95
N LYS A 17 5.22 -25.18 -1.94
CA LYS A 17 5.51 -26.45 -1.25
C LYS A 17 4.26 -26.98 -0.54
N PHE A 18 3.51 -26.12 0.15
CA PHE A 18 2.25 -26.51 0.81
C PHE A 18 1.18 -27.00 -0.17
N LYS A 19 1.19 -26.56 -1.43
CA LYS A 19 0.25 -27.04 -2.46
C LYS A 19 0.54 -28.45 -2.97
N ARG A 20 1.74 -29.00 -2.72
CA ARG A 20 2.14 -30.33 -3.19
C ARG A 20 1.68 -31.48 -2.29
N GLY A 21 0.97 -31.19 -1.20
CA GLY A 21 0.42 -32.16 -0.26
C GLY A 21 0.90 -31.93 1.17
N ALA A 22 0.07 -32.31 2.15
CA ALA A 22 0.42 -32.26 3.56
C ALA A 22 1.33 -33.46 3.90
N GLN A 23 2.63 -33.22 4.07
CA GLN A 23 3.49 -34.19 4.75
C GLN A 23 3.24 -34.07 6.25
N ILE A 24 2.89 -35.19 6.90
CA ILE A 24 2.39 -35.26 8.29
C ILE A 24 3.35 -34.59 9.29
N GLU A 25 4.66 -34.63 9.04
CA GLU A 25 5.68 -34.06 9.95
C GLU A 25 6.12 -32.63 9.60
N SER A 26 5.76 -32.10 8.42
CA SER A 26 6.21 -30.77 7.96
C SER A 26 5.07 -29.77 7.71
N TYR A 27 3.82 -30.22 7.79
CA TYR A 27 2.65 -29.38 7.59
C TYR A 27 2.29 -28.61 8.87
N SER A 28 2.56 -27.31 8.84
CA SER A 28 2.09 -26.38 9.86
C SER A 28 1.05 -25.45 9.24
N ILE A 29 -0.21 -25.62 9.66
CA ILE A 29 -1.33 -24.79 9.22
C ILE A 29 -1.02 -23.31 9.46
N SER A 30 -0.51 -22.96 10.65
CA SER A 30 -0.14 -21.59 11.02
C SER A 30 0.92 -21.00 10.08
N LYS A 31 1.95 -21.77 9.71
CA LYS A 31 2.98 -21.30 8.76
C LYS A 31 2.40 -20.99 7.37
N SER A 32 1.43 -21.77 6.91
CA SER A 32 0.76 -21.52 5.63
C SER A 32 -0.04 -20.20 5.65
N TYR A 33 -0.76 -19.93 6.75
CA TYR A 33 -1.49 -18.67 6.95
C TYR A 33 -0.55 -17.46 7.02
N GLN A 34 0.53 -17.55 7.79
CA GLN A 34 1.54 -16.49 7.88
C GLN A 34 2.16 -16.16 6.51
N CYS A 35 2.48 -17.18 5.70
CA CYS A 35 3.02 -16.94 4.35
C CYS A 35 2.00 -16.23 3.43
N ARG A 36 0.71 -16.60 3.52
CA ARG A 36 -0.36 -15.96 2.74
C ARG A 36 -0.57 -14.51 3.18
N GLU A 37 -0.62 -14.26 4.48
CA GLU A 37 -0.75 -12.92 5.05
C GLU A 37 0.43 -12.03 4.63
N ASN A 38 1.67 -12.53 4.77
CA ASN A 38 2.86 -11.80 4.35
C ASN A 38 2.82 -11.44 2.85
N ILE A 39 2.39 -12.36 1.98
CA ILE A 39 2.23 -12.08 0.54
C ILE A 39 1.19 -10.98 0.31
N ALA A 40 0.04 -11.04 1.00
CA ALA A 40 -1.00 -10.04 0.88
C ALA A 40 -0.51 -8.65 1.34
N ILE A 41 0.15 -8.56 2.49
CA ILE A 41 0.76 -7.32 3.00
C ILE A 41 1.76 -6.76 2.00
N MET A 42 2.66 -7.61 1.49
CA MET A 42 3.66 -7.18 0.49
C MET A 42 3.00 -6.66 -0.80
N GLN A 43 1.93 -7.29 -1.29
CA GLN A 43 1.19 -6.80 -2.45
C GLN A 43 0.59 -5.41 -2.21
N VAL A 44 0.01 -5.18 -1.02
CA VAL A 44 -0.52 -3.87 -0.64
C VAL A 44 0.60 -2.84 -0.57
N LEU A 45 1.72 -3.15 0.10
CA LEU A 45 2.88 -2.26 0.18
C LEU A 45 3.43 -1.90 -1.19
N ASN A 46 3.53 -2.87 -2.12
CA ASN A 46 4.02 -2.60 -3.47
C ASN A 46 3.08 -1.68 -4.27
N ARG A 47 1.76 -1.77 -4.03
CA ARG A 47 0.76 -0.90 -4.65
C ARG A 47 0.76 0.52 -4.07
N ILE A 48 1.09 0.68 -2.79
CA ILE A 48 1.27 2.00 -2.15
C ILE A 48 2.59 2.63 -2.60
N ALA A 49 3.67 1.84 -2.68
CA ALA A 49 5.02 2.34 -2.90
C ALA A 49 5.17 3.14 -4.21
N GLY A 50 4.57 2.68 -5.31
CA GLY A 50 4.67 3.36 -6.61
C GLY A 50 4.07 4.77 -6.60
N PRO A 51 2.78 4.94 -6.31
CA PRO A 51 2.13 6.26 -6.23
C PRO A 51 2.76 7.20 -5.19
N VAL A 52 3.16 6.67 -4.01
CA VAL A 52 3.85 7.47 -2.99
C VAL A 52 5.22 7.94 -3.51
N ALA A 53 6.00 7.07 -4.13
CA ALA A 53 7.29 7.47 -4.71
C ALA A 53 7.12 8.53 -5.82
N GLN A 54 6.11 8.38 -6.67
CA GLN A 54 5.80 9.37 -7.72
C GLN A 54 5.38 10.73 -7.12
N SER A 55 4.56 10.74 -6.08
CA SER A 55 4.13 11.98 -5.40
C SER A 55 5.26 12.67 -4.63
N CYS A 56 6.35 11.97 -4.30
CA CYS A 56 7.54 12.59 -3.70
C CYS A 56 8.42 13.36 -4.71
N ILE A 57 8.30 13.10 -6.02
CA ILE A 57 9.14 13.74 -7.05
C ILE A 57 9.07 15.28 -6.99
N PRO A 58 7.88 15.92 -6.93
CA PRO A 58 7.78 17.36 -6.83
C PRO A 58 8.43 17.92 -5.55
N CYS A 59 8.30 17.24 -4.41
CA CYS A 59 8.95 17.65 -3.16
C CYS A 59 10.47 17.74 -3.33
N LEU A 60 11.08 16.70 -3.91
CA LEU A 60 12.53 16.64 -4.14
C LEU A 60 12.98 17.73 -5.12
N LEU A 61 12.20 17.95 -6.19
CA LEU A 61 12.49 19.00 -7.17
C LEU A 61 12.45 20.39 -6.54
N PHE A 62 11.37 20.75 -5.85
CA PHE A 62 11.25 22.09 -5.25
C PHE A 62 12.28 22.34 -4.16
N TYR A 63 12.61 21.32 -3.36
CA TYR A 63 13.69 21.40 -2.39
C TYR A 63 15.05 21.65 -3.06
N ALA A 64 15.36 20.88 -4.12
CA ALA A 64 16.60 21.07 -4.88
C ALA A 64 16.66 22.45 -5.54
N PHE A 65 15.55 22.92 -6.15
CA PHE A 65 15.46 24.25 -6.72
C PHE A 65 15.72 25.33 -5.67
N TYR A 66 15.06 25.26 -4.51
CA TYR A 66 15.26 26.21 -3.42
C TYR A 66 16.73 26.31 -2.98
N GLY A 67 17.41 25.16 -2.86
CA GLY A 67 18.82 25.09 -2.47
C GLY A 67 19.79 25.69 -3.49
N ASN A 68 19.43 25.70 -4.77
CA ASN A 68 20.25 26.24 -5.85
C ASN A 68 20.02 27.74 -6.10
N VAL A 69 19.00 28.38 -5.51
CA VAL A 69 18.75 29.82 -5.67
C VAL A 69 19.66 30.62 -4.73
N PRO A 70 20.61 31.42 -5.24
CA PRO A 70 21.51 32.21 -4.41
C PRO A 70 20.75 33.32 -3.68
N ALA A 71 21.02 33.46 -2.37
CA ALA A 71 20.36 34.46 -1.52
C ALA A 71 20.67 35.90 -1.93
N SER A 72 21.82 36.14 -2.59
CA SER A 72 22.30 37.45 -3.00
C SER A 72 21.69 37.97 -4.31
N ALA A 73 20.98 37.13 -5.09
CA ALA A 73 20.48 37.51 -6.41
C ALA A 73 19.16 38.31 -6.39
N GLY A 74 18.62 38.64 -5.21
CA GLY A 74 17.33 39.34 -5.09
C GLY A 74 16.11 38.49 -5.47
N LEU A 75 16.27 37.19 -5.74
CA LEU A 75 15.22 36.26 -6.16
C LEU A 75 14.39 35.68 -5.00
N ASN A 76 14.10 36.51 -3.99
CA ASN A 76 13.39 36.04 -2.79
C ASN A 76 11.98 35.53 -3.09
N LEU A 77 11.30 36.13 -4.08
CA LEU A 77 9.98 35.67 -4.53
C LEU A 77 10.01 34.21 -5.01
N LEU A 78 11.02 33.84 -5.81
CA LEU A 78 11.17 32.48 -6.31
C LEU A 78 11.38 31.49 -5.16
N ARG A 79 12.16 31.87 -4.13
CA ARG A 79 12.38 31.05 -2.93
C ARG A 79 11.07 30.82 -2.17
N PHE A 80 10.24 31.85 -1.99
CA PHE A 80 8.93 31.72 -1.35
C PHE A 80 7.98 30.83 -2.15
N ILE A 81 7.98 30.96 -3.49
CA ILE A 81 7.18 30.08 -4.36
C ILE A 81 7.62 28.62 -4.23
N CYS A 82 8.93 28.34 -4.23
CA CYS A 82 9.44 26.97 -4.04
C CYS A 82 9.01 26.38 -2.70
N VAL A 83 9.04 27.16 -1.60
CA VAL A 83 8.59 26.71 -0.28
C VAL A 83 7.08 26.42 -0.30
N ALA A 84 6.26 27.32 -0.85
CA ALA A 84 4.82 27.10 -0.92
C ALA A 84 4.46 25.85 -1.76
N LEU A 85 5.14 25.65 -2.89
CA LEU A 85 4.94 24.47 -3.74
C LEU A 85 5.43 23.17 -3.08
N TYR A 86 6.50 23.25 -2.28
CA TYR A 86 6.98 22.14 -1.47
C TYR A 86 5.94 21.72 -0.43
N ASP A 87 5.34 22.67 0.30
CA ASP A 87 4.29 22.39 1.29
C ASP A 87 3.05 21.75 0.65
N VAL A 88 2.60 22.28 -0.49
CA VAL A 88 1.50 21.68 -1.27
C VAL A 88 1.86 20.26 -1.74
N SER A 89 3.11 20.03 -2.12
CA SER A 89 3.58 18.71 -2.55
C SER A 89 3.59 17.70 -1.38
N ILE A 90 3.94 18.12 -0.16
CA ILE A 90 3.83 17.28 1.03
C ILE A 90 2.37 16.90 1.29
N LEU A 91 1.44 17.86 1.19
CA LEU A 91 0.01 17.56 1.32
C LEU A 91 -0.44 16.54 0.27
N ASN A 92 0.05 16.65 -0.97
CA ASN A 92 -0.22 15.68 -2.02
C ASN A 92 0.28 14.26 -1.66
N VAL A 93 1.49 14.13 -1.11
CA VAL A 93 2.01 12.83 -0.62
C VAL A 93 1.09 12.23 0.45
N MET A 94 0.65 13.04 1.42
CA MET A 94 -0.24 12.58 2.49
C MET A 94 -1.59 12.12 1.92
N THR A 95 -2.18 12.89 1.01
CA THR A 95 -3.45 12.48 0.37
C THR A 95 -3.29 11.23 -0.49
N CYS A 96 -2.14 11.04 -1.16
CA CYS A 96 -1.82 9.84 -1.91
C CYS A 96 -1.74 8.61 -0.99
N PHE A 97 -1.01 8.73 0.12
CA PHE A 97 -0.87 7.66 1.12
C PHE A 97 -2.24 7.24 1.68
N LEU A 98 -3.05 8.22 2.10
CA LEU A 98 -4.40 7.99 2.61
C LEU A 98 -5.29 7.29 1.57
N ARG A 99 -5.23 7.68 0.30
CA ARG A 99 -6.01 7.05 -0.79
C ARG A 99 -5.63 5.59 -1.04
N CYS A 100 -4.38 5.21 -0.74
CA CYS A 100 -3.91 3.84 -0.92
C CYS A 100 -4.24 2.93 0.26
N GLU A 101 -4.63 3.47 1.42
CA GLU A 101 -4.99 2.66 2.60
C GLU A 101 -6.44 2.14 2.49
N PRO A 102 -6.65 0.82 2.54
CA PRO A 102 -7.95 0.22 2.28
C PRO A 102 -9.02 0.50 3.36
N LYS A 103 -8.65 0.64 4.64
CA LYS A 103 -9.62 0.96 5.70
C LYS A 103 -10.12 2.40 5.56
N PHE A 104 -9.22 3.33 5.26
CA PHE A 104 -9.50 4.73 5.01
C PHE A 104 -10.35 4.89 3.76
N ARG A 105 -10.07 4.13 2.70
CA ARG A 105 -10.92 4.07 1.51
C ARG A 105 -12.35 3.64 1.86
N LYS A 106 -12.53 2.63 2.72
CA LYS A 106 -13.86 2.20 3.19
C LYS A 106 -14.55 3.30 4.00
N SER A 107 -13.85 3.91 4.96
CA SER A 107 -14.39 4.99 5.78
C SER A 107 -14.74 6.23 4.94
N ILE A 108 -13.96 6.56 3.90
CA ILE A 108 -14.29 7.64 2.95
C ILE A 108 -15.53 7.33 2.12
N ARG A 109 -15.74 6.08 1.69
CA ARG A 109 -16.93 5.69 0.91
C ARG A 109 -18.23 5.84 1.70
N GLU A 110 -18.17 5.85 3.03
CA GLU A 110 -19.34 6.13 3.87
C GLU A 110 -19.82 7.58 3.71
N TYR A 111 -18.97 8.49 3.22
CA TYR A 111 -19.31 9.87 2.91
C TYR A 111 -19.69 10.07 1.43
N LYS A 112 -20.99 10.00 1.13
CA LYS A 112 -21.56 10.14 -0.24
C LYS A 112 -21.04 11.34 -1.05
N GLN A 113 -20.81 12.48 -0.41
CA GLN A 113 -20.33 13.69 -1.11
C GLN A 113 -18.89 13.52 -1.63
N ILE A 114 -18.05 12.86 -0.83
CA ILE A 114 -16.65 12.61 -1.19
C ILE A 114 -16.56 11.57 -2.30
N ASP A 115 -17.41 10.54 -2.24
CA ASP A 115 -17.50 9.50 -3.27
C ASP A 115 -17.93 10.07 -4.64
N LEU A 116 -18.92 10.97 -4.66
CA LEU A 116 -19.33 11.72 -5.86
C LEU A 116 -18.19 12.56 -6.45
N LEU A 117 -17.44 13.26 -5.60
CA LEU A 117 -16.33 14.12 -6.01
C LEU A 117 -15.19 13.28 -6.61
N PHE A 118 -14.91 12.13 -6.00
CA PHE A 118 -13.90 11.19 -6.49
C PHE A 118 -14.30 10.45 -7.76
N ALA A 119 -15.57 10.07 -7.90
CA ALA A 119 -16.11 9.46 -9.12
C ALA A 119 -15.99 10.42 -10.30
N LYS A 120 -16.31 11.71 -10.09
CA LYS A 120 -16.20 12.75 -11.12
C LYS A 120 -14.76 12.98 -11.59
N LEU A 121 -13.79 12.81 -10.70
CA LEU A 121 -12.36 12.96 -11.00
C LEU A 121 -11.72 11.71 -11.63
N ARG A 122 -12.47 10.61 -11.83
CA ARG A 122 -11.95 9.31 -12.31
C ARG A 122 -10.71 8.82 -11.56
N LEU A 123 -10.57 9.18 -10.29
CA LEU A 123 -9.36 8.88 -9.50
C LEU A 123 -9.35 7.45 -8.93
N PHE A 124 -10.45 6.70 -9.06
CA PHE A 124 -10.61 5.36 -8.51
C PHE A 124 -10.96 4.32 -9.58
N GLU A 125 -10.09 4.11 -10.56
CA GLU A 125 -9.98 2.78 -11.16
C GLU A 125 -8.89 2.04 -10.42
N THR A 126 -9.25 1.15 -9.50
CA THR A 126 -8.24 0.25 -8.95
C THR A 126 -8.83 -1.06 -8.48
N ASP A 127 -8.25 -2.14 -9.01
CA ASP A 127 -8.68 -3.54 -8.94
C ASP A 127 -8.99 -4.00 -7.50
N ASP A 128 -10.27 -4.24 -7.21
CA ASP A 128 -10.81 -4.74 -5.93
C ASP A 128 -10.55 -6.25 -5.72
N ARG A 129 -9.92 -6.93 -6.68
CA ARG A 129 -9.68 -8.39 -6.66
C ARG A 129 -8.82 -8.87 -5.48
N ILE A 130 -7.92 -8.04 -4.95
CA ILE A 130 -6.99 -8.44 -3.87
C ILE A 130 -7.68 -8.45 -2.49
N ILE A 131 -8.67 -7.58 -2.26
CA ILE A 131 -9.41 -7.53 -0.98
C ILE A 131 -10.26 -8.79 -0.78
N LYS A 132 -10.70 -9.42 -1.88
CA LYS A 132 -11.43 -10.69 -1.84
C LYS A 132 -10.57 -11.90 -1.45
N ILE A 133 -9.23 -11.78 -1.48
CA ILE A 133 -8.33 -12.89 -1.08
C ILE A 133 -8.31 -13.07 0.45
N ALA A 134 -8.78 -12.09 1.23
CA ALA A 134 -8.46 -11.99 2.65
C ALA A 134 -9.56 -12.24 3.72
N PRO A 135 -10.85 -12.58 3.47
CA PRO A 135 -11.71 -12.87 4.64
C PRO A 135 -12.58 -14.14 4.62
N HIS A 136 -12.74 -14.87 3.50
CA HIS A 136 -13.71 -15.98 3.53
C HIS A 136 -13.18 -17.30 4.12
N GLU A 137 -11.87 -17.56 4.08
CA GLU A 137 -11.29 -18.83 4.57
C GLU A 137 -10.96 -18.83 6.07
N THR A 138 -10.90 -17.67 6.72
CA THR A 138 -10.58 -17.57 8.16
C THR A 138 -11.69 -18.17 9.02
N ASN A 139 -12.95 -17.96 8.62
CA ASN A 139 -14.09 -18.63 9.27
C ASN A 139 -14.04 -20.14 9.05
N THR A 140 -13.64 -20.60 7.87
CA THR A 140 -13.52 -22.04 7.59
C THR A 140 -12.49 -22.72 8.49
N TYR A 141 -11.41 -22.02 8.89
CA TYR A 141 -10.43 -22.55 9.85
C TYR A 141 -11.03 -22.71 11.25
N PHE A 142 -11.68 -21.68 11.78
CA PHE A 142 -12.31 -21.76 13.11
C PHE A 142 -13.51 -22.71 13.12
N ASP A 143 -14.23 -22.82 12.00
CA ASP A 143 -15.29 -23.81 11.80
C ASP A 143 -14.73 -25.25 11.77
N MET A 144 -13.59 -25.50 11.13
CA MET A 144 -12.93 -26.81 11.19
C MET A 144 -12.40 -27.11 12.59
N LEU A 145 -11.77 -26.13 13.25
CA LEU A 145 -11.20 -26.31 14.59
C LEU A 145 -12.27 -26.58 15.66
N SER A 146 -13.40 -25.88 15.59
CA SER A 146 -14.54 -26.08 16.48
C SER A 146 -15.23 -27.42 16.28
N ARG A 147 -15.14 -27.99 15.07
CA ARG A 147 -15.69 -29.31 14.74
C ARG A 147 -14.82 -30.47 15.19
N ASP A 148 -13.50 -30.25 15.33
CA ASP A 148 -12.55 -31.26 15.84
C ASP A 148 -12.39 -31.19 17.38
N LEU A 149 -12.79 -30.08 18.01
CA LEU A 149 -12.68 -29.85 19.46
C LEU A 149 -14.02 -30.01 20.22
N GLY A 150 -15.12 -30.30 19.52
CA GLY A 150 -16.45 -30.55 20.08
C GLY A 150 -16.95 -31.96 19.77
#